data_AF-A0A7S0I0R4-F1
#
_entry.id   AF-A0A7S0I0R4-F1
#
_cell.length_a   1.000
_cell.length_b   1.000
_cell.length_c   1.000
_cell.angle_alpha   90.00
_cell.angle_beta   90.00
_cell.angle_gamma   90.00
#
_symmetry.space_group_name_H-M   'P 1'
#
loop_
_entity.id
_entity.type
_entity.pdbx_description
1 polymer ?
#
loop_
_entity_poly.entity_id
_entity_poly.type
_entity_poly.pdbx_seq_one_letter_code
_entity_poly.pdbx_strand_id
1 'polypeptide(L)'
;STIISSSVSTLLKVLAGAPPIKLQGLELDGQVLVEGGMAEIAGCRFGSASASRRRRLEVGTEARALLISDGQVSVSETIFEGLLGGAIKVSGGTLAVHNSTFESNQAESGGALLVTGGKVTVRNSTFTDNKATDNEGGAIR
;
A
#
# COMPACT_ATOMS: atom_id res chain seq x y z
N SER A 1 11.45 -31.08 -0.92
CA SER A 1 11.46 -30.09 0.18
C SER A 1 10.28 -29.15 -0.04
N THR A 2 9.19 -29.43 0.66
CA THR A 2 7.93 -28.67 0.55
C THR A 2 8.07 -27.36 1.31
N ILE A 3 8.04 -26.23 0.62
CA ILE A 3 7.91 -24.90 1.24
C ILE A 3 6.53 -24.35 0.90
N ILE A 4 5.65 -24.57 1.86
CA ILE A 4 4.51 -23.76 2.33
C ILE A 4 4.23 -22.48 1.52
N SER A 5 3.14 -22.51 0.76
CA SER A 5 2.14 -21.45 0.53
C SER A 5 2.55 -20.01 0.91
N SER A 6 2.82 -19.18 -0.10
CA SER A 6 2.84 -17.72 0.00
C SER A 6 1.42 -17.16 0.14
N SER A 7 0.75 -17.50 1.24
CA SER A 7 -0.54 -16.91 1.58
C SER A 7 -0.28 -15.54 2.19
N VAL A 8 -0.49 -14.51 1.39
CA VAL A 8 -0.61 -13.12 1.86
C VAL A 8 -1.63 -13.09 2.99
N SER A 9 -1.20 -12.90 4.23
CA SER A 9 -2.13 -12.72 5.34
C SER A 9 -2.67 -11.30 5.26
N THR A 10 -3.96 -11.16 4.94
CA THR A 10 -4.70 -9.94 5.26
C THR A 10 -4.47 -9.60 6.73
N LEU A 11 -3.86 -8.44 6.98
CA LEU A 11 -3.63 -7.95 8.34
C LEU A 11 -4.92 -7.39 8.92
N LEU A 12 -5.64 -6.60 8.12
CA LEU A 12 -6.81 -5.85 8.58
C LEU A 12 -7.81 -5.64 7.44
N LYS A 13 -9.10 -5.77 7.77
CA LYS A 13 -10.20 -5.35 6.92
C LYS A 13 -11.02 -4.25 7.60
N VAL A 14 -11.32 -3.19 6.86
CA VAL A 14 -12.11 -2.04 7.30
C VAL A 14 -13.41 -2.02 6.51
N LEU A 15 -14.50 -2.48 7.14
CA LEU A 15 -15.80 -2.67 6.51
C LEU A 15 -16.70 -1.44 6.68
N ALA A 16 -17.68 -1.28 5.78
CA ALA A 16 -18.74 -0.29 5.94
C ALA A 16 -19.48 -0.46 7.28
N GLY A 17 -19.78 0.66 7.95
CA GLY A 17 -20.46 0.68 9.26
C GLY A 17 -19.57 0.28 10.45
N ALA A 18 -18.33 -0.14 10.24
CA ALA A 18 -17.37 -0.35 11.32
C ALA A 18 -16.94 1.00 11.93
N PRO A 19 -16.58 1.04 13.23
CA PRO A 19 -15.95 2.21 13.83
C PRO A 19 -14.68 2.62 13.06
N PRO A 20 -14.34 3.93 13.01
CA PRO A 20 -13.10 4.38 12.38
C PRO A 20 -11.88 3.68 12.99
N ILE A 21 -10.99 3.19 12.12
CA ILE A 21 -9.75 2.52 12.52
C ILE A 21 -8.58 3.48 12.38
N LYS A 22 -7.72 3.52 13.40
CA LYS A 22 -6.48 4.28 13.38
C LYS A 22 -5.28 3.35 13.51
N LEU A 23 -4.32 3.48 12.58
CA LEU A 23 -3.01 2.83 12.63
C LEU A 23 -1.97 3.94 12.81
N GLN A 24 -1.18 3.87 13.88
CA GLN A 24 -0.23 4.94 14.20
C GLN A 24 1.14 4.40 14.60
N GLY A 25 2.20 4.83 13.92
CA GLY A 25 3.58 4.51 14.29
C GLY A 25 3.97 3.03 14.12
N LEU A 26 3.28 2.29 13.24
CA LEU A 26 3.45 0.84 13.09
C LEU A 26 4.35 0.48 11.91
N GLU A 27 5.15 -0.57 12.06
CA GLU A 27 5.80 -1.27 10.95
C GLU A 27 4.95 -2.47 10.54
N LEU A 28 4.57 -2.53 9.26
CA LEU A 28 3.55 -3.43 8.74
C LEU A 28 4.09 -4.21 7.54
N ASP A 29 4.00 -5.53 7.63
CA ASP A 29 4.33 -6.50 6.58
C ASP A 29 3.07 -7.33 6.27
N GLY A 30 2.10 -6.68 5.61
CA GLY A 30 0.79 -7.27 5.34
C GLY A 30 -0.18 -6.29 4.68
N GLN A 31 -1.34 -6.81 4.28
CA GLN A 31 -2.34 -6.03 3.56
C GLN A 31 -3.40 -5.43 4.47
N VAL A 32 -3.71 -4.16 4.24
CA VAL A 32 -4.91 -3.49 4.75
C VAL A 32 -5.92 -3.36 3.62
N LEU A 33 -7.13 -3.88 3.83
CA LEU A 33 -8.24 -3.76 2.89
C LEU A 33 -9.31 -2.82 3.45
N VAL A 34 -9.76 -1.87 2.65
CA VAL A 34 -10.84 -0.92 2.99
C VAL A 34 -11.97 -1.09 1.98
N GLU A 35 -13.12 -1.54 2.50
CA GLU A 35 -14.31 -1.94 1.73
C GLU A 35 -15.54 -1.11 2.15
N GLY A 36 -15.35 0.17 2.51
CA GLY A 36 -16.45 1.11 2.81
C GLY A 36 -16.36 1.85 4.16
N GLY A 37 -15.44 1.47 5.05
CA GLY A 37 -15.24 2.14 6.35
C GLY A 37 -14.26 3.31 6.31
N MET A 38 -13.91 3.84 7.50
CA MET A 38 -12.97 4.95 7.65
C MET A 38 -11.65 4.46 8.27
N ALA A 39 -10.53 4.78 7.62
CA ALA A 39 -9.19 4.41 8.09
C ALA A 39 -8.25 5.63 8.12
N GLU A 40 -7.57 5.81 9.23
CA GLU A 40 -6.49 6.79 9.39
C GLU A 40 -5.17 6.03 9.60
N ILE A 41 -4.19 6.30 8.75
CA ILE A 41 -2.86 5.68 8.79
C ILE A 41 -1.85 6.81 8.94
N ALA A 42 -1.11 6.83 10.05
CA ALA A 42 -0.24 7.94 10.41
C ALA A 42 1.12 7.47 10.94
N GLY A 43 2.22 7.98 10.40
CA GLY A 43 3.55 7.63 10.92
C GLY A 43 3.94 6.15 10.73
N CYS A 44 3.26 5.43 9.83
CA CYS A 44 3.48 4.00 9.63
C CYS A 44 4.57 3.72 8.58
N ARG A 45 5.03 2.48 8.54
CA ARG A 45 5.91 1.96 7.48
C ARG A 45 5.33 0.66 6.93
N PHE A 46 5.15 0.61 5.62
CA PHE A 46 4.79 -0.60 4.88
C PHE A 46 5.96 -0.97 3.98
N GLY A 47 6.43 -2.21 4.08
CA GLY A 47 7.46 -2.71 3.17
C GLY A 47 7.55 -4.22 3.18
N SER A 48 8.26 -4.79 2.20
CA SER A 48 8.70 -6.18 2.29
C SER A 48 9.64 -6.33 3.49
N ALA A 49 9.67 -7.51 4.11
CA ALA A 49 10.63 -7.85 5.17
C ALA A 49 12.11 -7.62 4.78
N SER A 50 12.43 -7.41 3.50
CA SER A 50 13.73 -6.93 3.00
C SER A 50 14.10 -5.52 3.52
N ALA A 51 13.12 -4.62 3.69
CA ALA A 51 13.33 -3.31 4.32
C ALA A 51 13.55 -3.42 5.85
N SER A 52 13.02 -4.49 6.45
CA SER A 52 13.09 -4.79 7.89
C SER A 52 14.24 -5.76 8.22
N ARG A 53 15.48 -5.41 7.87
CA ARG A 53 16.73 -6.09 8.31
C ARG A 53 16.73 -7.64 8.27
N ARG A 54 16.18 -8.31 7.27
CA ARG A 54 16.44 -9.76 7.08
C ARG A 54 16.75 -10.09 5.63
N ARG A 55 18.02 -10.50 5.40
CA ARG A 55 18.46 -11.17 4.17
C ARG A 55 17.63 -12.43 3.97
N ARG A 56 16.55 -12.35 3.21
CA ARG A 56 15.86 -13.52 2.68
C ARG A 56 15.60 -13.26 1.21
N LEU A 57 15.95 -14.23 0.37
CA LEU A 57 15.48 -14.31 -1.01
C LEU A 57 13.97 -14.46 -0.93
N GLU A 58 13.27 -13.34 -0.91
CA GLU A 58 11.82 -13.30 -0.99
C GLU A 58 11.46 -13.24 -2.46
N VAL A 59 10.77 -14.28 -2.91
CA VAL A 59 9.94 -14.20 -4.11
C VAL A 59 8.90 -13.15 -3.75
N GLY A 60 9.12 -11.91 -4.19
CA GLY A 60 8.33 -10.79 -3.70
C GLY A 60 6.86 -11.02 -4.00
N THR A 61 6.03 -10.70 -3.02
CA THR A 61 4.60 -10.83 -3.14
C THR A 61 4.09 -9.73 -4.06
N GLU A 62 3.31 -10.10 -5.08
CA GLU A 62 2.59 -9.18 -5.99
C GLU A 62 1.44 -8.42 -5.29
N ALA A 63 1.40 -8.48 -3.96
CA ALA A 63 0.36 -7.92 -3.12
C ALA A 63 0.67 -6.46 -2.80
N ARG A 64 -0.32 -5.58 -3.02
CA ARG A 64 -0.26 -4.18 -2.56
C ARG A 64 -0.48 -4.09 -1.05
N ALA A 65 0.20 -3.15 -0.39
CA ALA A 65 0.07 -2.91 1.04
C ALA A 65 -1.33 -2.40 1.44
N LEU A 66 -1.92 -1.53 0.62
CA LEU A 66 -3.23 -0.95 0.87
C LEU A 66 -4.15 -1.08 -0.34
N LEU A 67 -5.31 -1.71 -0.13
CA LEU A 67 -6.34 -1.93 -1.13
C LEU A 67 -7.61 -1.19 -0.71
N ILE A 68 -8.06 -0.24 -1.52
CA ILE A 68 -9.25 0.57 -1.24
C ILE A 68 -10.27 0.33 -2.36
N SER A 69 -11.32 -0.41 -2.03
CA SER A 69 -12.45 -0.64 -2.93
C SER A 69 -13.61 0.30 -2.67
N ASP A 70 -13.76 0.78 -1.43
CA ASP A 70 -14.70 1.82 -1.02
C ASP A 70 -14.27 2.43 0.33
N GLY A 71 -14.90 3.52 0.76
CA GLY A 71 -14.68 4.15 2.07
C GLY A 71 -13.82 5.41 2.04
N GLN A 72 -13.35 5.83 3.21
CA GLN A 72 -12.52 7.04 3.37
C GLN A 72 -11.21 6.72 4.06
N VAL A 73 -10.10 6.97 3.38
CA VAL A 73 -8.76 6.69 3.89
C VAL A 73 -7.90 7.95 3.89
N SER A 74 -7.32 8.25 5.05
CA SER A 74 -6.26 9.26 5.19
C SER A 74 -4.94 8.58 5.50
N VAL A 75 -3.88 8.93 4.76
CA VAL A 75 -2.53 8.44 4.94
C VAL A 75 -1.59 9.62 5.15
N SER A 76 -0.86 9.62 6.25
CA SER A 76 -0.01 10.72 6.68
C SER A 76 1.34 10.23 7.18
N GLU A 77 2.41 10.97 6.87
CA GLU A 77 3.75 10.72 7.45
C GLU A 77 4.18 9.25 7.34
N THR A 78 3.75 8.58 6.27
CA THR A 78 3.87 7.12 6.12
C THR A 78 4.86 6.80 5.03
N ILE A 79 5.61 5.72 5.20
CA ILE A 79 6.58 5.22 4.23
C ILE A 79 6.06 3.92 3.61
N PHE A 80 6.07 3.85 2.28
CA PHE A 80 5.83 2.63 1.51
C PHE A 80 7.08 2.30 0.72
N GLU A 81 7.74 1.17 1.00
CA GLU A 81 9.02 0.85 0.40
C GLU A 81 9.16 -0.60 -0.08
N GLY A 82 9.74 -0.78 -1.28
CA GLY A 82 10.15 -2.10 -1.77
C GLY A 82 9.01 -3.10 -2.02
N LEU A 83 7.79 -2.62 -2.29
CA LEU A 83 6.62 -3.47 -2.51
C LEU A 83 6.51 -3.89 -3.99
N LEU A 84 6.64 -5.19 -4.31
CA LEU A 84 6.62 -5.72 -5.70
C LEU A 84 5.22 -5.83 -6.33
N GLY A 85 4.15 -5.66 -5.55
CA GLY A 85 2.79 -5.46 -6.08
C GLY A 85 2.39 -3.98 -6.24
N GLY A 86 3.24 -3.06 -5.79
CA GLY A 86 2.97 -1.64 -5.60
C GLY A 86 2.52 -1.32 -4.18
N ALA A 87 2.42 -0.03 -3.85
CA ALA A 87 2.06 0.39 -2.50
C ALA A 87 0.55 0.39 -2.27
N ILE A 88 -0.18 1.12 -3.11
CA ILE A 88 -1.60 1.40 -2.91
C ILE A 88 -2.37 1.14 -4.21
N LYS A 89 -3.54 0.52 -4.11
CA LYS A 89 -4.53 0.51 -5.19
C LYS A 89 -5.85 1.07 -4.71
N VAL A 90 -6.41 1.96 -5.51
CA VAL A 90 -7.73 2.57 -5.31
C VAL A 90 -8.62 2.18 -6.49
N SER A 91 -9.66 1.39 -6.22
CA SER A 91 -10.70 1.07 -7.19
C SER A 91 -12.04 1.75 -6.89
N GLY A 92 -12.18 2.37 -5.72
CA GLY A 92 -13.35 3.15 -5.30
C GLY A 92 -13.08 3.93 -4.01
N GLY A 93 -14.09 4.64 -3.51
CA GLY A 93 -13.97 5.46 -2.30
C GLY A 93 -13.06 6.70 -2.45
N THR A 94 -12.47 7.13 -1.35
CA THR A 94 -11.59 8.30 -1.29
C THR A 94 -10.28 8.00 -0.57
N LEU A 95 -9.17 8.51 -1.13
CA LEU A 95 -7.84 8.45 -0.54
C LEU A 95 -7.24 9.86 -0.49
N ALA A 96 -6.85 10.30 0.70
CA ALA A 96 -5.99 11.46 0.91
C ALA A 96 -4.61 10.99 1.40
N VAL A 97 -3.55 11.35 0.69
CA VAL A 97 -2.17 11.09 1.09
C VAL A 97 -1.44 12.40 1.31
N HIS A 98 -0.77 12.57 2.45
CA HIS A 98 0.02 13.75 2.73
C HIS A 98 1.32 13.46 3.47
N ASN A 99 2.39 14.20 3.14
CA ASN A 99 3.68 14.12 3.83
C ASN A 99 4.28 12.68 3.85
N SER A 100 4.03 11.89 2.81
CA SER A 100 4.39 10.46 2.78
C SER A 100 5.47 10.18 1.75
N THR A 101 6.17 9.07 1.90
CA THR A 101 7.23 8.63 0.97
C THR A 101 6.87 7.29 0.35
N PHE A 102 7.01 7.20 -0.97
CA PHE A 102 6.91 5.98 -1.75
C PHE A 102 8.26 5.73 -2.41
N GLU A 103 8.93 4.64 -2.05
CA GLU A 103 10.30 4.37 -2.50
C GLU A 103 10.46 2.96 -3.05
N SER A 104 11.09 2.82 -4.22
CA SER A 104 11.45 1.52 -4.78
C SER A 104 10.28 0.52 -4.90
N ASN A 105 9.05 1.01 -5.01
CA ASN A 105 7.88 0.15 -5.21
C ASN A 105 7.77 -0.22 -6.69
N GLN A 106 7.42 -1.47 -6.96
CA GLN A 106 7.27 -2.00 -8.31
C GLN A 106 5.91 -2.64 -8.46
N ALA A 107 5.28 -2.50 -9.61
CA ALA A 107 4.04 -3.19 -9.94
C ALA A 107 3.95 -3.40 -11.45
N GLU A 108 3.01 -4.24 -11.91
CA GLU A 108 2.66 -4.28 -13.33
C GLU A 108 2.28 -2.88 -13.83
N SER A 109 1.24 -2.28 -13.22
CA SER A 109 0.82 -0.90 -13.49
C SER A 109 0.81 -0.04 -12.22
N GLY A 110 1.27 1.21 -12.33
CA GLY A 110 1.32 2.17 -11.21
C GLY A 110 2.24 1.69 -10.09
N GLY A 111 3.56 1.86 -10.26
CA GLY A 111 4.59 1.24 -9.41
C GLY A 111 4.45 1.54 -7.92
N ALA A 112 3.92 2.71 -7.54
CA ALA A 112 3.55 3.03 -6.17
C ALA A 112 2.03 3.05 -5.99
N LEU A 113 1.33 3.83 -6.81
CA LEU A 113 -0.11 4.09 -6.66
C LEU A 113 -0.83 3.78 -7.96
N LEU A 114 -1.78 2.86 -7.91
CA LEU A 114 -2.67 2.56 -9.02
C LEU A 114 -4.08 3.05 -8.70
N VAL A 115 -4.62 3.94 -9.55
CA VAL A 115 -5.98 4.46 -9.43
C VAL A 115 -6.81 3.95 -10.61
N THR A 116 -7.66 2.97 -10.36
CA THR A 116 -8.63 2.47 -11.35
C THR A 116 -10.05 2.99 -11.10
N GLY A 117 -10.25 3.74 -10.01
CA GLY A 117 -11.52 4.35 -9.63
C GLY A 117 -11.40 5.15 -8.34
N GLY A 118 -12.49 5.78 -7.90
CA GLY A 118 -12.53 6.61 -6.70
C GLY A 118 -11.90 8.00 -6.87
N LYS A 119 -11.69 8.70 -5.75
CA LYS A 119 -11.07 10.03 -5.71
C LYS A 119 -9.79 9.99 -4.90
N VAL A 120 -8.68 10.38 -5.52
CA VAL A 120 -7.37 10.43 -4.86
C VAL A 120 -6.85 11.84 -4.80
N THR A 121 -6.22 12.20 -3.69
CA THR A 121 -5.49 13.46 -3.53
C THR A 121 -4.17 13.18 -2.84
N VAL A 122 -3.07 13.58 -3.47
CA VAL A 122 -1.71 13.42 -2.94
C VAL A 122 -1.09 14.81 -2.80
N ARG A 123 -0.53 15.12 -1.63
CA ARG A 123 0.12 16.42 -1.37
C ARG A 123 1.40 16.25 -0.57
N ASN A 124 2.43 17.02 -0.90
CA ASN A 124 3.69 17.04 -0.14
C ASN A 124 4.31 15.65 0.06
N SER A 125 4.16 14.77 -0.93
CA SER A 125 4.67 13.39 -0.85
C SER A 125 5.79 13.18 -1.87
N THR A 126 6.71 12.28 -1.55
CA THR A 126 7.87 11.95 -2.37
C THR A 126 7.67 10.59 -3.03
N PHE A 127 8.00 10.50 -4.32
CA PHE A 127 7.99 9.25 -5.10
C PHE A 127 9.37 9.05 -5.72
N THR A 128 10.14 8.11 -5.20
CA THR A 128 11.52 7.82 -5.64
C THR A 128 11.63 6.39 -6.12
N ASP A 129 12.24 6.16 -7.28
CA ASP A 129 12.55 4.83 -7.82
C ASP A 129 11.37 3.85 -7.93
N ASN A 130 10.14 4.36 -8.02
CA ASN A 130 8.95 3.52 -8.23
C ASN A 130 8.79 3.19 -9.72
N LYS A 131 8.45 1.93 -10.04
CA LYS A 131 8.47 1.42 -11.42
C LYS A 131 7.22 0.59 -11.77
N ALA A 132 6.55 0.95 -12.86
CA ALA A 132 5.61 0.07 -13.56
C ALA A 132 6.39 -0.80 -14.57
N THR A 133 6.09 -2.10 -14.65
CA THR A 133 6.80 -3.04 -15.55
C THR A 133 6.15 -3.15 -16.93
N ASP A 134 4.88 -2.80 -17.06
CA ASP A 134 4.15 -2.77 -18.34
C ASP A 134 4.44 -1.51 -19.18
N ASN A 135 5.28 -0.60 -18.68
CA ASN A 135 5.58 0.74 -19.22
C ASN A 135 4.42 1.75 -19.17
N GLU A 136 3.35 1.46 -18.44
CA GLU A 136 2.24 2.38 -18.18
C GLU A 136 2.29 2.95 -16.76
N GLY A 137 2.41 4.28 -16.63
CA GLY A 137 2.14 4.98 -15.38
C GLY A 137 3.21 4.86 -14.28
N GLY A 138 4.50 4.79 -14.65
CA GLY A 138 5.67 5.01 -13.77
C GLY A 138 5.44 4.76 -12.27
N ALA A 139 5.43 5.83 -11.47
CA ALA A 139 5.09 5.77 -10.05
C ALA A 139 3.57 5.77 -9.79
N ILE A 140 2.80 6.53 -10.58
CA ILE A 140 1.36 6.71 -10.41
C ILE A 140 0.67 6.52 -11.76
N ARG A 141 -0.39 5.69 -11.79
CA ARG A 141 -1.28 5.52 -12.94
C ARG A 141 -2.72 5.82 -12.59
#